data_AF-A0A7Y5IRK2-F1
#
_entry.id   AF-A0A7Y5IRK2-F1
#
_cell.length_a   1.000
_cell.length_b   1.000
_cell.length_c   1.000
_cell.angle_alpha   90.00
_cell.angle_beta   90.00
_cell.angle_gamma   90.00
#
_symmetry.space_group_name_H-M   'P 1'
#
loop_
_entity.id
_entity.type
_entity.pdbx_description
1 polymer ?
#
loop_
_entity_poly.entity_id
_entity_poly.type
_entity_poly.pdbx_seq_one_letter_code
_entity_poly.pdbx_strand_id
1 'polypeptide(L)'
;MKASFLDLRRNPGKILDAINREETVTLSRRGKTMARIVPIQGERTAPVETHPAFGMWRDRTDLESPAQLVRRFRKGRFDAL
;
A
#
# COMPACT_ATOMS: atom_id res chain seq x y z
N MET A 1 4.60 10.65 -2.48
CA MET A 1 4.65 11.95 -1.77
C MET A 1 5.52 12.95 -2.53
N LYS A 2 5.25 14.26 -2.44
CA LYS A 2 6.18 15.33 -2.88
C LYS A 2 6.73 16.06 -1.65
N ALA A 3 8.03 16.32 -1.63
CA ALA A 3 8.71 17.04 -0.55
C ALA A 3 9.71 18.05 -1.11
N SER A 4 9.95 19.14 -0.39
CA SER A 4 11.02 20.08 -0.71
C SER A 4 12.31 19.72 0.03
N PHE A 5 13.44 20.26 -0.45
CA PHE A 5 14.72 20.17 0.27
C PHE A 5 14.64 20.81 1.68
N LEU A 6 13.75 21.78 1.88
CA LEU A 6 13.51 22.38 3.19
C LEU A 6 12.81 21.39 4.13
N ASP A 7 11.83 20.63 3.61
CA ASP A 7 11.12 19.59 4.37
C ASP A 7 12.06 18.47 4.79
N LEU A 8 12.98 18.09 3.90
CA LEU A 8 14.04 17.13 4.21
C LEU A 8 14.90 17.56 5.38
N ARG A 9 15.21 18.86 5.49
CA ARG A 9 16.02 19.40 6.59
C ARG A 9 15.24 19.59 7.88
N ARG A 10 13.98 20.06 7.79
CA ARG A 10 13.19 20.45 8.96
C ARG A 10 12.43 19.28 9.58
N ASN A 11 11.93 18.35 8.75
CA ASN A 11 11.04 17.27 9.17
C ASN A 11 11.47 15.92 8.54
N PRO A 12 12.70 15.43 8.81
CA PRO A 12 13.18 14.19 8.24
C PRO A 12 12.31 12.98 8.62
N GLY A 13 11.73 12.97 9.84
CA GLY A 13 10.86 11.90 10.31
C GLY A 13 9.67 11.64 9.39
N LYS A 14 9.01 12.68 8.89
CA LYS A 14 7.88 12.54 7.96
C LYS A 14 8.28 11.86 6.65
N ILE A 15 9.50 12.09 6.18
CA ILE A 15 10.02 11.47 4.96
C ILE A 15 10.37 10.00 5.23
N LEU A 16 10.97 9.70 6.38
CA LEU A 16 11.23 8.33 6.81
C LEU A 16 9.94 7.52 6.97
N ASP A 17 8.89 8.10 7.56
CA ASP A 17 7.59 7.46 7.70
C ASP A 17 6.96 7.13 6.34
N ALA A 18 7.09 8.03 5.35
CA ALA A 18 6.61 7.78 4.00
C ALA A 18 7.39 6.61 3.35
N ILE A 19 8.71 6.60 3.48
CA ILE A 19 9.57 5.52 2.96
C ILE A 19 9.22 4.18 3.63
N ASN A 20 9.00 4.16 4.95
CA ASN A 20 8.62 2.96 5.71
C ASN A 20 7.26 2.39 5.30
N ARG A 21 6.36 3.22 4.74
CA ARG A 21 5.06 2.81 4.20
C ARG A 21 5.14 2.37 2.73
N GLU A 22 6.34 2.07 2.25
CA GLU A 22 6.64 1.76 0.86
C GLU A 22 6.26 2.90 -0.13
N GLU A 23 6.12 4.13 0.35
CA GLU A 23 5.77 5.26 -0.50
C GLU A 23 7.01 5.85 -1.19
N THR A 24 6.87 6.18 -2.47
CA THR A 24 7.91 6.90 -3.22
C THR A 24 7.84 8.41 -2.95
N VAL A 25 8.97 9.02 -2.59
CA VAL A 25 9.07 10.46 -2.28
C VAL A 25 9.81 11.20 -3.39
N THR A 26 9.16 12.17 -4.02
CA THR A 26 9.78 13.06 -5.01
C THR A 26 10.29 14.33 -4.32
N LEU A 27 11.59 14.57 -4.39
CA LEU A 27 12.26 15.74 -3.82
C LEU A 27 12.39 16.87 -4.85
N SER A 28 12.11 18.09 -4.39
CA SER A 28 12.27 19.31 -5.17
C SER A 28 13.14 20.34 -4.45
N ARG A 29 13.86 21.16 -5.21
CA ARG A 29 14.63 22.31 -4.70
C ARG A 29 14.31 23.53 -5.55
N ARG A 30 13.83 24.60 -4.91
CA ARG A 30 13.41 25.85 -5.59
C ARG A 30 12.44 25.58 -6.76
N GLY A 31 11.44 24.73 -6.54
CA GLY A 31 10.43 24.38 -7.53
C GLY A 31 10.85 23.37 -8.60
N LYS A 32 12.13 22.96 -8.65
CA LYS A 32 12.61 21.96 -9.62
C LYS A 32 12.73 20.59 -8.97
N THR A 33 12.17 19.57 -9.61
CA THR A 33 12.37 18.17 -9.20
C THR A 33 13.85 17.81 -9.32
N MET A 34 14.42 17.25 -8.27
CA MET A 34 15.85 16.95 -8.19
C MET A 34 16.14 15.46 -7.99
N ALA A 35 15.33 14.78 -7.19
CA ALA A 35 15.56 13.37 -6.87
C ALA A 35 14.25 12.66 -6.55
N ARG A 36 14.29 11.33 -6.58
CA ARG A 36 13.22 10.46 -6.12
C ARG A 36 13.81 9.46 -5.15
N ILE A 37 13.30 9.43 -3.93
CA ILE A 37 13.66 8.44 -2.92
C ILE A 37 12.65 7.31 -3.05
N VAL A 38 13.16 6.13 -3.35
CA VAL A 38 12.39 4.90 -3.41
C VAL A 38 12.78 4.02 -2.22
N PRO A 39 11.82 3.37 -1.55
CA PRO A 39 12.13 2.35 -0.57
C PRO A 39 13.01 1.27 -1.21
N ILE A 40 14.03 0.84 -0.47
CA ILE A 40 14.78 -0.35 -0.86
C ILE A 40 13.84 -1.52 -0.64
N GLN A 41 13.48 -2.22 -1.71
CA GLN A 41 12.81 -3.50 -1.56
C GLN A 41 13.82 -4.43 -0.89
N GLY A 42 13.51 -4.91 0.32
CA GLY A 42 14.29 -5.97 0.96
C GLY A 42 14.33 -7.21 0.06
N GLU A 43 15.11 -8.22 0.46
CA GLU A 43 14.91 -9.57 -0.09
C GLU A 43 13.41 -9.87 -0.02
N ARG A 44 12.81 -10.13 -1.17
CA ARG A 44 11.35 -10.35 -1.27
C ARG A 44 10.97 -11.34 -0.19
N THR A 45 10.13 -10.91 0.74
CA THR A 45 9.69 -11.71 1.89
C THR A 45 8.89 -12.89 1.37
N ALA A 46 9.60 -13.96 1.05
CA ALA A 46 9.14 -15.19 0.44
C ALA A 46 8.33 -14.99 -0.88
N PRO A 47 8.29 -15.99 -1.78
CA PRO A 47 7.39 -15.97 -2.93
C PRO A 47 5.94 -15.79 -2.46
N VAL A 48 5.12 -15.05 -3.22
CA VAL A 48 3.67 -14.86 -2.91
C VAL A 48 2.97 -16.21 -2.69
N GLU A 49 3.42 -17.24 -3.40
CA GLU A 49 2.97 -18.63 -3.31
C GLU A 49 3.11 -19.25 -1.91
N THR A 50 4.06 -18.76 -1.10
CA THR A 50 4.29 -19.24 0.27
C THR A 50 3.34 -18.60 1.29
N HIS A 51 2.65 -17.53 0.92
CA HIS A 51 1.71 -16.87 1.83
C HIS A 51 0.47 -17.78 2.02
N PRO A 52 0.01 -18.06 3.26
CA PRO A 52 -1.11 -18.97 3.51
C PRO A 52 -2.43 -18.57 2.82
N ALA A 53 -2.62 -17.28 2.52
CA ALA A 53 -3.78 -16.81 1.77
C ALA A 53 -3.70 -17.07 0.25
N PHE A 54 -2.52 -17.41 -0.29
CA PHE A 54 -2.38 -17.71 -1.72
C PHE A 54 -3.13 -18.99 -2.07
N GLY A 55 -4.08 -18.90 -2.99
CA GLY A 55 -4.93 -20.03 -3.36
C GLY A 55 -6.05 -20.36 -2.36
N MET A 56 -6.28 -19.54 -1.32
CA MET A 56 -7.35 -19.79 -0.32
C MET A 56 -8.78 -19.87 -0.92
N TRP A 57 -8.96 -19.45 -2.18
CA TRP A 57 -10.22 -19.48 -2.92
C TRP A 57 -10.27 -20.55 -4.01
N ARG A 58 -9.17 -21.29 -4.23
CA ARG A 58 -9.06 -22.26 -5.33
C ARG A 58 -10.10 -23.36 -5.24
N ASP A 59 -10.37 -23.82 -4.03
CA ASP A 59 -11.25 -24.96 -3.77
C ASP A 59 -12.63 -24.55 -3.23
N ARG A 60 -12.93 -23.24 -3.20
CA ARG A 60 -14.24 -22.73 -2.79
C ARG A 60 -15.25 -22.84 -3.91
N THR A 61 -16.13 -23.82 -3.80
CA THR A 61 -17.26 -24.02 -4.72
C THR A 61 -18.51 -23.25 -4.30
N ASP A 62 -18.55 -22.73 -3.08
CA ASP A 62 -19.67 -21.97 -2.51
C ASP A 62 -19.77 -20.53 -3.04
N LEU A 63 -18.77 -20.09 -3.81
CA LEU A 63 -18.66 -18.72 -4.31
C LEU A 63 -18.37 -18.67 -5.80
N GLU A 64 -19.44 -18.53 -6.56
CA GLU A 64 -19.37 -18.34 -8.02
C GLU A 64 -18.79 -16.98 -8.42
N SER A 65 -18.88 -15.95 -7.55
CA SER A 65 -18.37 -14.61 -7.86
C SER A 65 -17.82 -13.86 -6.64
N PRO A 66 -16.49 -13.63 -6.57
CA PRO A 66 -15.88 -12.78 -5.55
C PRO A 66 -16.47 -11.36 -5.52
N ALA A 67 -16.80 -10.80 -6.69
CA ALA A 67 -17.37 -9.47 -6.80
C ALA A 67 -18.75 -9.36 -6.13
N GLN A 68 -19.61 -10.36 -6.30
CA GLN A 68 -20.93 -10.39 -5.65
C GLN A 68 -20.82 -10.52 -4.14
N LEU A 69 -19.84 -11.29 -3.63
CA LEU A 69 -19.61 -11.42 -2.20
C LEU A 69 -19.12 -10.12 -1.58
N VAL A 70 -18.11 -9.47 -2.18
CA VAL A 70 -17.63 -8.16 -1.70
C VAL A 70 -18.75 -7.13 -1.71
N ARG A 71 -19.60 -7.13 -2.74
CA ARG A 71 -20.80 -6.28 -2.78
C ARG A 71 -21.73 -6.58 -1.61
N ARG A 72 -21.98 -7.85 -1.28
CA ARG A 72 -22.80 -8.26 -0.14
C ARG A 72 -22.21 -7.79 1.19
N PHE A 73 -20.91 -7.96 1.40
CA PHE A 73 -20.23 -7.48 2.61
C PHE A 73 -20.24 -5.96 2.75
N ARG A 74 -20.23 -5.21 1.64
CA ARG A 74 -20.32 -3.75 1.61
C ARG A 74 -21.75 -3.22 1.71
N LYS A 75 -22.78 -4.06 1.61
CA LYS A 75 -24.16 -3.62 1.87
C LYS A 75 -24.25 -3.19 3.34
N GLY A 76 -24.88 -2.06 3.59
CA GLY A 76 -25.18 -1.62 4.96
C GLY A 76 -25.98 -2.70 5.68
N ARG A 77 -25.69 -2.90 6.97
CA ARG A 77 -26.46 -3.81 7.82
C ARG A 77 -27.67 -3.04 8.34
N PHE A 78 -28.73 -3.01 7.55
CA PHE A 78 -29.98 -2.33 7.91
C PHE A 78 -30.87 -3.17 8.83
N ASP A 79 -30.57 -4.47 8.98
CA ASP A 79 -31.38 -5.44 9.75
C ASP A 79 -30.74 -5.83 11.10
N ALA A 80 -29.78 -5.04 11.60
CA ALA A 80 -29.25 -5.22 12.96
C ALA A 80 -30.16 -4.47 13.95
N LEU A 81 -31.31 -5.08 14.27
CA LEU A 81 -32.15 -4.72 15.42
C LEU A 81 -31.91 -5.68 16.58
#